data_AF-A0A522CCT6-F1
#
_entry.id   AF-A0A522CCT6-F1
#
_cell.length_a   1.000
_cell.length_b   1.000
_cell.length_c   1.000
_cell.angle_alpha   90.00
_cell.angle_beta   90.00
_cell.angle_gamma   90.00
#
_symmetry.space_group_name_H-M   'P 1'
#
loop_
_entity.id
_entity.type
_entity.pdbx_description
1 polymer ?
#
loop_
_entity_poly.entity_id
_entity_poly.type
_entity_poly.pdbx_seq_one_letter_code
_entity_poly.pdbx_strand_id
1 'polypeptide(L)'
;MSASAGYTDYTLQALAQTRNPDTLGWSIVVLIGLASYLYTVEIQARRWPVVFAGLGFLLMDLFNETVNGIVAHASGYAAIWTVTGPTVYQPLVGLNAEILFTFAIAGMGFAKVLPEDRHARILGIDNRLFLVTVFSMLSVGIEVALHFGGIFHWAYPWWGWPAVPLIVVVGYMPFYGIAAWLHDLGEQRAKQLRLLALVGGTDLALIVVFGPVLGWL
;
A
#
# COMPACT_ATOMS: atom_id res chain seq x y z
N MET A 1 19.97 15.80 -23.98
CA MET A 1 19.43 16.67 -22.91
C MET A 1 19.97 16.15 -21.61
N SER A 2 20.96 16.83 -21.01
CA SER A 2 21.51 16.44 -19.72
C SER A 2 20.45 16.73 -18.66
N ALA A 3 19.88 15.69 -18.06
CA ALA A 3 19.07 15.84 -16.86
C ALA A 3 19.97 16.48 -15.79
N SER A 4 19.63 17.68 -15.35
CA SER A 4 20.26 18.31 -14.20
C SER A 4 20.07 17.40 -12.99
N ALA A 5 21.15 17.08 -12.29
CA ALA A 5 21.11 16.39 -11.00
C ALA A 5 20.24 17.19 -10.02
N GLY A 6 19.09 16.62 -9.66
CA GLY A 6 18.10 17.26 -8.81
C GLY A 6 16.81 16.47 -8.83
N TYR A 7 16.11 16.46 -7.68
CA TYR A 7 14.80 15.86 -7.58
C TYR A 7 13.79 16.57 -8.49
N THR A 8 12.78 15.85 -8.97
CA THR A 8 11.62 16.44 -9.63
C THR A 8 10.85 17.36 -8.67
N ASP A 9 10.16 18.36 -9.21
CA ASP A 9 9.44 19.37 -8.39
C ASP A 9 8.43 18.75 -7.42
N TYR A 10 7.66 17.76 -7.87
CA TYR A 10 6.70 17.06 -7.01
C TYR A 10 7.39 16.16 -5.96
N THR A 11 8.59 15.64 -6.25
CA THR A 11 9.36 14.89 -5.23
C THR A 11 9.88 15.84 -4.17
N LEU A 12 10.39 17.03 -4.55
CA LEU A 12 10.78 18.06 -3.59
C LEU A 12 9.61 18.50 -2.72
N GLN A 13 8.43 18.71 -3.32
CA GLN A 13 7.22 19.05 -2.60
C GLN A 13 6.82 17.95 -1.61
N ALA A 14 6.76 16.69 -2.05
CA ALA A 14 6.40 15.56 -1.19
C ALA A 14 7.42 15.36 -0.04
N LEU A 15 8.72 15.54 -0.30
CA LEU A 15 9.76 15.49 0.73
C LEU A 15 9.59 16.61 1.76
N ALA A 16 9.22 17.83 1.33
CA ALA A 16 8.94 18.95 2.24
C ALA A 16 7.70 18.73 3.11
N GLN A 17 6.72 17.93 2.64
CA GLN A 17 5.54 17.53 3.42
C GLN A 17 5.81 16.34 4.34
N THR A 18 6.81 15.53 4.04
CA THR A 18 7.10 14.29 4.76
C THR A 18 7.47 14.60 6.21
N ARG A 19 6.73 13.97 7.14
CA ARG A 19 6.86 14.12 8.60
C ARG A 19 6.77 15.57 9.10
N ASN A 20 6.08 16.43 8.35
CA ASN A 20 5.81 17.79 8.77
C ASN A 20 4.68 17.80 9.82
N PRO A 21 4.94 18.22 11.07
CA PRO A 21 3.90 18.28 12.11
C PRO A 21 2.83 19.35 11.84
N ASP A 22 3.12 20.35 11.00
CA ASP A 22 2.18 21.44 10.70
C ASP A 22 0.98 20.98 9.85
N THR A 23 1.09 19.82 9.20
CA THR A 23 -0.03 19.23 8.46
C THR A 23 -0.97 18.41 9.36
N LEU A 24 -0.63 18.19 10.64
CA LEU A 24 -1.41 17.34 11.55
C LEU A 24 -2.86 17.80 11.67
N GLY A 25 -3.78 16.93 11.24
CA GLY A 25 -5.22 17.17 11.26
C GLY A 25 -6.00 16.17 12.12
N TRP A 26 -7.11 16.62 12.72
CA TRP A 26 -7.97 15.80 13.59
C TRP A 26 -8.56 14.55 12.93
N SER A 27 -8.73 14.55 11.60
CA SER A 27 -9.23 13.38 10.87
C SER A 27 -8.33 12.15 11.00
N ILE A 28 -7.04 12.29 11.34
CA ILE A 28 -6.20 11.14 11.67
C ILE A 28 -6.75 10.34 12.86
N VAL A 29 -7.35 11.01 13.84
CA VAL A 29 -7.98 10.36 15.00
C VAL A 29 -9.21 9.55 14.57
N VAL A 30 -9.99 10.07 13.60
CA VAL A 30 -11.13 9.36 13.02
C VAL A 30 -10.67 8.13 12.25
N LEU A 31 -9.60 8.24 11.45
CA LEU A 31 -9.02 7.12 10.70
C LEU A 31 -8.50 6.03 11.65
N ILE A 32 -7.79 6.40 12.72
CA ILE A 32 -7.33 5.48 13.76
C ILE A 32 -8.53 4.79 14.43
N GLY A 33 -9.55 5.55 14.82
CA GLY A 33 -10.76 5.02 15.44
C GLY A 33 -11.51 4.04 14.54
N LEU A 34 -11.66 4.37 13.26
CA LEU A 34 -12.30 3.52 12.26
C LEU A 34 -11.54 2.20 12.07
N ALA A 35 -10.22 2.27 11.82
CA ALA A 35 -9.39 1.08 11.66
C ALA A 35 -9.46 0.21 12.93
N SER A 36 -9.28 0.82 14.10
CA SER A 36 -9.34 0.11 15.39
C SER A 36 -10.67 -0.59 15.62
N TYR A 37 -11.79 0.08 15.30
CA TYR A 37 -13.13 -0.49 15.40
C TYR A 37 -13.32 -1.68 14.46
N LEU A 38 -12.93 -1.54 13.19
CA LEU A 38 -13.04 -2.62 12.19
C LEU A 38 -12.23 -3.86 12.60
N TYR A 39 -10.97 -3.68 13.02
CA TYR A 39 -10.17 -4.78 13.54
C TYR A 39 -10.80 -5.41 14.79
N THR A 40 -11.33 -4.58 15.70
CA THR A 40 -12.00 -5.08 16.91
C THR A 40 -13.20 -5.97 16.58
N VAL A 41 -14.05 -5.55 15.64
CA VAL A 41 -15.21 -6.33 15.19
C VAL A 41 -14.80 -7.67 14.62
N GLU A 42 -13.78 -7.70 13.76
CA GLU A 42 -13.30 -8.95 13.14
C GLU A 42 -12.61 -9.88 14.15
N ILE A 43 -11.89 -9.32 15.13
CA ILE A 43 -11.26 -10.07 16.22
C ILE A 43 -12.34 -10.67 17.14
N GLN A 44 -13.36 -9.90 17.53
CA GLN A 44 -14.47 -10.39 18.36
C GLN A 44 -15.25 -11.51 17.67
N ALA A 45 -15.44 -11.40 16.35
CA ALA A 45 -16.04 -12.44 15.52
C ALA A 45 -15.09 -13.62 15.25
N ARG A 46 -13.85 -13.60 15.75
CA ARG A 46 -12.80 -14.60 15.52
C ARG A 46 -12.49 -14.85 14.04
N ARG A 47 -12.70 -13.85 13.18
CA ARG A 47 -12.43 -13.90 11.74
C ARG A 47 -10.95 -13.63 11.45
N TRP A 48 -10.09 -14.46 12.02
CA TRP A 48 -8.63 -14.35 11.87
C TRP A 48 -8.15 -14.31 10.41
N PRO A 49 -8.72 -15.07 9.46
CA PRO A 49 -8.33 -14.95 8.06
C PRO A 49 -8.54 -13.54 7.49
N VAL A 50 -9.61 -12.85 7.90
CA VAL A 50 -9.90 -11.46 7.48
C VAL A 50 -8.92 -10.49 8.13
N VAL A 51 -8.69 -10.63 9.46
CA VAL A 51 -7.72 -9.82 10.20
C VAL A 51 -6.33 -9.92 9.56
N PHE A 52 -5.88 -11.14 9.26
CA PHE A 52 -4.56 -11.36 8.66
C PHE A 52 -4.50 -10.89 7.21
N ALA A 53 -5.57 -11.01 6.43
CA ALA A 53 -5.63 -10.41 5.10
C ALA A 53 -5.46 -8.88 5.15
N GLY A 54 -6.09 -8.21 6.12
CA GLY A 54 -5.88 -6.78 6.38
C GLY A 54 -4.43 -6.43 6.72
N LEU A 55 -3.84 -7.15 7.69
CA LEU A 55 -2.45 -6.93 8.10
C LEU A 55 -1.46 -7.21 6.96
N GLY A 56 -1.67 -8.31 6.21
CA GLY A 56 -0.81 -8.64 5.08
C GLY A 56 -0.84 -7.57 3.99
N PHE A 57 -2.02 -7.02 3.71
CA PHE A 57 -2.17 -5.92 2.74
C PHE A 57 -1.43 -4.66 3.21
N LEU A 58 -1.54 -4.30 4.48
CA LEU A 58 -0.82 -3.18 5.08
C LEU A 58 0.70 -3.39 5.06
N LEU A 59 1.19 -4.58 5.40
CA LEU A 59 2.62 -4.86 5.38
C LEU A 59 3.20 -4.79 3.96
N MET A 60 2.45 -5.26 2.96
CA MET A 60 2.85 -5.06 1.55
C MET A 60 2.94 -3.58 1.17
N ASP A 61 2.05 -2.74 1.70
CA ASP A 61 2.11 -1.29 1.51
C ASP A 61 3.36 -0.67 2.13
N LEU A 62 3.61 -0.98 3.40
CA LEU A 62 4.79 -0.50 4.11
C LEU A 62 6.09 -0.94 3.42
N PHE A 63 6.15 -2.18 2.91
CA PHE A 63 7.27 -2.65 2.11
C PHE A 63 7.48 -1.75 0.88
N ASN A 64 6.42 -1.54 0.10
CA ASN A 64 6.48 -0.77 -1.14
C ASN A 64 6.82 0.70 -0.89
N GLU A 65 6.26 1.32 0.14
CA GLU A 65 6.54 2.71 0.51
C GLU A 65 7.96 2.89 1.05
N THR A 66 8.47 1.89 1.76
CA THR A 66 9.87 1.86 2.19
C THR A 66 10.81 1.77 0.98
N VAL A 67 10.54 0.85 0.04
CA VAL A 67 11.30 0.73 -1.22
C VAL A 67 11.19 2.02 -2.04
N ASN A 68 10.02 2.63 -2.11
CA ASN A 68 9.76 3.87 -2.82
C ASN A 68 10.63 5.01 -2.26
N GLY A 69 10.71 5.16 -0.94
CA GLY A 69 11.61 6.11 -0.28
C GLY A 69 13.09 5.82 -0.52
N ILE A 70 13.50 4.55 -0.49
CA ILE A 70 14.87 4.14 -0.83
C ILE A 70 15.22 4.51 -2.28
N VAL A 71 14.30 4.27 -3.23
CA VAL A 71 14.50 4.62 -4.64
C VAL A 71 14.59 6.13 -4.83
N ALA A 72 13.79 6.92 -4.09
CA ALA A 72 13.91 8.37 -4.09
C ALA A 72 15.34 8.78 -3.73
N HIS A 73 15.84 8.34 -2.57
CA HIS A 73 17.18 8.68 -2.11
C HIS A 73 18.28 8.19 -3.07
N ALA A 74 18.25 6.91 -3.45
CA ALA A 74 19.30 6.28 -4.22
C ALA A 74 19.37 6.78 -5.66
N SER A 75 18.24 7.18 -6.26
CA SER A 75 18.22 7.71 -7.62
C SER A 75 18.66 9.18 -7.70
N GLY A 76 18.45 9.96 -6.62
CA GLY A 76 18.64 11.41 -6.64
C GLY A 76 17.75 12.14 -7.66
N TYR A 77 16.69 11.48 -8.14
CA TYR A 77 15.83 11.97 -9.22
C TYR A 77 14.36 12.02 -8.78
N ALA A 78 13.78 10.90 -8.37
CA ALA A 78 12.39 10.85 -7.93
C ALA A 78 12.07 9.57 -7.15
N ALA A 79 11.02 9.60 -6.34
CA ALA A 79 10.37 8.37 -5.91
C ALA A 79 9.62 7.74 -7.10
N ILE A 80 9.32 6.44 -7.03
CA ILE A 80 8.53 5.73 -8.05
C ILE A 80 7.13 6.37 -8.17
N TRP A 81 6.53 6.69 -7.03
CA TRP A 81 5.35 7.55 -6.91
C TRP A 81 5.50 8.52 -5.75
N THR A 82 4.83 9.67 -5.84
CA THR A 82 4.80 10.67 -4.78
C THR A 82 3.40 11.19 -4.59
N VAL A 83 3.09 11.58 -3.35
CA VAL A 83 1.81 12.20 -3.01
C VAL A 83 2.08 13.63 -2.55
N THR A 84 1.26 14.54 -3.08
CA THR A 84 1.36 15.97 -2.76
C THR A 84 -0.02 16.56 -2.49
N GLY A 85 -0.04 17.78 -1.94
CA GLY A 85 -1.28 18.52 -1.69
C GLY A 85 -1.80 18.32 -0.27
N PRO A 86 -3.06 18.71 0.01
CA PRO A 86 -3.60 18.66 1.36
C PRO A 86 -3.70 17.22 1.89
N THR A 87 -3.10 16.96 3.05
CA THR A 87 -3.17 15.70 3.80
C THR A 87 -3.07 15.99 5.29
N VAL A 88 -3.58 15.08 6.11
CA VAL A 88 -3.54 15.18 7.57
C VAL A 88 -2.20 14.76 8.17
N TYR A 89 -1.36 14.00 7.46
CA TYR A 89 0.02 13.66 7.84
C TYR A 89 0.65 12.77 6.75
N GLN A 90 1.96 12.95 6.48
CA GLN A 90 2.68 12.18 5.47
C GLN A 90 3.94 11.50 6.05
N PRO A 91 3.87 10.24 6.54
CA PRO A 91 5.04 9.56 7.11
C PRO A 91 6.18 9.26 6.13
N LEU A 92 5.89 9.01 4.84
CA LEU A 92 6.87 8.75 3.78
C LEU A 92 6.48 9.51 2.50
N VAL A 93 7.41 9.65 1.56
CA VAL A 93 7.24 10.46 0.34
C VAL A 93 6.03 10.09 -0.53
N GLY A 94 5.60 8.81 -0.51
CA GLY A 94 4.41 8.31 -1.20
C GLY A 94 3.26 7.93 -0.27
N LEU A 95 3.46 7.98 1.05
CA LEU A 95 2.52 7.45 2.04
C LEU A 95 1.98 8.57 2.90
N ASN A 96 0.72 8.94 2.68
CA ASN A 96 -0.03 9.77 3.60
C ASN A 96 -0.92 8.95 4.53
N ALA A 97 -1.46 9.57 5.57
CA ALA A 97 -2.29 8.88 6.55
C ALA A 97 -3.57 8.32 5.93
N GLU A 98 -4.18 9.02 4.97
CA GLU A 98 -5.37 8.57 4.27
C GLU A 98 -5.11 7.26 3.52
N ILE A 99 -3.98 7.15 2.81
CA ILE A 99 -3.52 5.93 2.12
C ILE A 99 -3.20 4.85 3.15
N LEU A 100 -2.40 5.15 4.16
CA LEU A 100 -2.02 4.19 5.20
C LEU A 100 -3.24 3.50 5.82
N PHE A 101 -4.25 4.27 6.23
CA PHE A 101 -5.45 3.71 6.85
C PHE A 101 -6.39 3.06 5.84
N THR A 102 -6.39 3.50 4.57
CA THR A 102 -7.10 2.80 3.50
C THR A 102 -6.50 1.41 3.29
N PHE A 103 -5.18 1.28 3.19
CA PHE A 103 -4.50 0.00 2.99
C PHE A 103 -4.60 -0.90 4.23
N ALA A 104 -4.63 -0.31 5.44
CA ALA A 104 -4.90 -1.03 6.67
C ALA A 104 -6.24 -1.77 6.70
N ILE A 105 -7.25 -1.30 5.94
CA ILE A 105 -8.60 -1.90 5.92
C ILE A 105 -8.97 -2.56 4.58
N ALA A 106 -8.31 -2.20 3.48
CA ALA A 106 -8.61 -2.70 2.13
C ALA A 106 -8.50 -4.22 2.05
N GLY A 107 -7.46 -4.82 2.65
CA GLY A 107 -7.29 -6.28 2.70
C GLY A 107 -8.43 -7.00 3.42
N MET A 108 -8.99 -6.40 4.49
CA MET A 108 -10.17 -6.94 5.17
C MET A 108 -11.42 -6.88 4.29
N GLY A 109 -11.62 -5.74 3.62
CA GLY A 109 -12.73 -5.55 2.68
C GLY A 109 -12.67 -6.56 1.53
N PHE A 110 -11.50 -6.72 0.92
CA PHE A 110 -11.28 -7.68 -0.15
C PHE A 110 -11.53 -9.12 0.29
N ALA A 111 -10.99 -9.53 1.44
CA ALA A 111 -11.19 -10.88 1.97
C ALA A 111 -12.67 -11.25 2.13
N LYS A 112 -13.53 -10.28 2.47
CA LYS A 112 -14.98 -10.49 2.63
C LYS A 112 -15.74 -10.65 1.30
N VAL A 113 -15.14 -10.24 0.19
CA VAL A 113 -15.73 -10.38 -1.16
C VAL A 113 -15.35 -11.72 -1.78
N LEU A 114 -14.30 -12.37 -1.26
CA LEU A 114 -13.86 -13.68 -1.76
C LEU A 114 -14.97 -14.74 -1.55
N PRO A 115 -15.34 -15.49 -2.60
CA PRO A 115 -16.24 -16.63 -2.46
C PRO A 115 -15.68 -17.66 -1.47
N GLU A 116 -16.59 -18.28 -0.69
CA GLU A 116 -16.26 -19.36 0.23
C GLU A 116 -15.60 -20.53 -0.52
N ASP A 117 -16.17 -20.91 -1.67
CA ASP A 117 -15.54 -21.89 -2.56
C ASP A 117 -14.38 -21.25 -3.34
N ARG A 118 -13.16 -21.56 -2.90
CA ARG A 118 -11.91 -21.14 -3.54
C ARG A 118 -11.76 -21.64 -4.98
N HIS A 119 -12.47 -22.68 -5.40
CA HIS A 119 -12.38 -23.26 -6.74
C HIS A 119 -13.51 -22.79 -7.67
N ALA A 120 -14.42 -21.96 -7.16
CA ALA A 120 -15.45 -21.34 -7.96
C ALA A 120 -14.83 -20.53 -9.11
N ARG A 121 -15.57 -20.40 -10.22
CA ARG A 121 -15.15 -19.62 -11.37
C ARG A 121 -16.09 -18.44 -11.58
N ILE A 122 -15.52 -17.30 -11.96
CA ILE A 122 -16.24 -16.08 -12.34
C ILE A 122 -15.90 -15.81 -13.81
N LEU A 123 -16.92 -15.77 -14.66
CA LEU A 123 -16.76 -15.64 -16.13
C LEU A 123 -15.80 -16.68 -16.74
N GLY A 124 -15.75 -17.89 -16.16
CA GLY A 124 -14.87 -18.98 -16.61
C GLY A 124 -13.43 -18.94 -16.09
N ILE A 125 -13.05 -17.88 -15.36
CA ILE A 125 -11.72 -17.69 -14.75
C ILE A 125 -11.77 -18.10 -13.28
N ASP A 126 -10.66 -18.59 -12.73
CA ASP A 126 -10.50 -18.81 -11.29
C ASP A 126 -10.88 -17.54 -10.49
N ASN A 127 -11.75 -17.67 -9.50
CA ASN A 127 -12.29 -16.51 -8.79
C ASN A 127 -11.21 -15.68 -8.07
N ARG A 128 -10.12 -16.29 -7.57
CA ARG A 128 -9.05 -15.55 -6.89
C ARG A 128 -8.30 -14.70 -7.89
N LEU A 129 -7.89 -15.29 -9.01
CA LEU A 129 -7.23 -14.55 -10.08
C LEU A 129 -8.13 -13.43 -10.63
N PHE A 130 -9.41 -13.73 -10.84
CA PHE A 130 -10.39 -12.74 -11.31
C PHE A 130 -10.52 -11.56 -10.33
N LEU A 131 -10.79 -11.83 -9.05
CA LEU A 131 -11.00 -10.79 -8.05
C LEU A 131 -9.72 -10.01 -7.73
N VAL A 132 -8.57 -10.67 -7.63
CA VAL A 132 -7.26 -10.01 -7.48
C VAL A 132 -7.04 -9.05 -8.64
N THR A 133 -7.32 -9.46 -9.88
CA THR A 133 -7.15 -8.60 -11.06
C THR A 133 -8.11 -7.42 -11.04
N VAL A 134 -9.40 -7.67 -10.80
CA VAL A 134 -10.44 -6.61 -10.79
C VAL A 134 -10.17 -5.57 -9.71
N PHE A 135 -9.86 -6.00 -8.48
CA PHE A 135 -9.54 -5.07 -7.39
C PHE A 135 -8.23 -4.33 -7.64
N SER A 136 -7.24 -4.96 -8.27
CA SER A 136 -6.01 -4.28 -8.69
C SER A 136 -6.29 -3.18 -9.72
N MET A 137 -7.15 -3.47 -10.71
CA MET A 137 -7.57 -2.47 -11.70
C MET A 137 -8.35 -1.33 -11.07
N LEU A 138 -9.18 -1.61 -10.05
CA LEU A 138 -9.90 -0.57 -9.30
C LEU A 138 -8.94 0.37 -8.58
N SER A 139 -7.94 -0.15 -7.87
CA SER A 139 -6.96 0.69 -7.16
C SER A 139 -6.10 1.51 -8.10
N VAL A 140 -5.62 0.92 -9.20
CA VAL A 140 -4.93 1.69 -10.25
C VAL A 140 -5.85 2.74 -10.88
N GLY A 141 -7.13 2.45 -11.04
CA GLY A 141 -8.12 3.43 -11.50
C GLY A 141 -8.23 4.63 -10.56
N ILE A 142 -8.19 4.39 -9.24
CA ILE A 142 -8.15 5.45 -8.22
C ILE A 142 -6.85 6.25 -8.34
N GLU A 143 -5.68 5.59 -8.46
CA GLU A 143 -4.40 6.30 -8.65
C GLU A 143 -4.40 7.16 -9.92
N VAL A 144 -4.93 6.66 -11.03
CA VAL A 144 -5.07 7.42 -12.27
C VAL A 144 -5.96 8.64 -12.06
N ALA A 145 -7.06 8.52 -11.30
CA ALA A 145 -7.91 9.66 -10.96
C ALA A 145 -7.18 10.69 -10.09
N LEU A 146 -6.42 10.24 -9.08
CA LEU A 146 -5.59 11.10 -8.24
C LEU A 146 -4.46 11.79 -9.04
N HIS A 147 -3.93 11.09 -10.04
CA HIS A 147 -2.92 11.61 -10.96
C HIS A 147 -3.47 12.73 -11.82
N PHE A 148 -4.62 12.52 -12.46
CA PHE A 148 -5.31 13.59 -13.19
C PHE A 148 -5.81 14.71 -12.26
N GLY A 149 -6.04 14.41 -10.98
CA GLY A 149 -6.32 15.38 -9.93
C GLY A 149 -5.10 16.20 -9.47
N GLY A 150 -3.89 15.86 -9.92
CA GLY A 150 -2.66 16.60 -9.63
C GLY A 150 -2.11 16.40 -8.22
N ILE A 151 -2.57 15.37 -7.49
CA ILE A 151 -2.12 15.06 -6.11
C ILE A 151 -1.32 13.76 -6.00
N PHE A 152 -1.22 13.00 -7.09
CA PHE A 152 -0.45 11.77 -7.19
C PHE A 152 0.43 11.80 -8.44
N HIS A 153 1.73 11.57 -8.29
CA HIS A 153 2.67 11.79 -9.38
C HIS A 153 3.57 10.59 -9.62
N TRP A 154 3.82 10.34 -10.90
CA TRP A 154 4.75 9.34 -11.39
C TRP A 154 5.87 9.99 -12.17
N ALA A 155 7.11 9.57 -11.91
CA ALA A 155 8.29 10.15 -12.53
C ALA A 155 8.90 9.34 -13.67
N TYR A 156 8.59 8.05 -13.70
CA TYR A 156 9.26 7.10 -14.55
C TYR A 156 8.36 6.69 -15.73
N PRO A 157 8.86 6.67 -16.97
CA PRO A 157 8.03 6.34 -18.13
C PRO A 157 7.55 4.88 -18.13
N TRP A 158 8.22 4.01 -17.38
CA TRP A 158 7.85 2.60 -17.20
C TRP A 158 6.86 2.40 -16.04
N TRP A 159 6.60 3.42 -15.22
CA TRP A 159 5.69 3.35 -14.07
C TRP A 159 4.82 4.60 -14.03
N GLY A 160 3.63 4.50 -14.60
CA GLY A 160 2.65 5.59 -14.62
C GLY A 160 1.78 5.53 -15.85
N TRP A 161 1.09 6.62 -16.17
CA TRP A 161 0.29 6.69 -17.40
C TRP A 161 1.18 6.82 -18.65
N PRO A 162 0.99 6.01 -19.72
CA PRO A 162 -0.02 4.96 -19.92
C PRO A 162 0.44 3.53 -19.57
N ALA A 163 1.64 3.34 -19.01
CA ALA A 163 2.20 2.06 -18.54
C ALA A 163 1.48 1.44 -17.30
N VAL A 164 0.21 1.79 -17.06
CA VAL A 164 -0.60 1.34 -15.94
C VAL A 164 -0.79 -0.19 -15.82
N PRO A 165 -0.73 -1.02 -16.89
CA PRO A 165 -0.79 -2.47 -16.72
C PRO A 165 0.33 -3.04 -15.84
N LEU A 166 1.51 -2.40 -15.83
CA LEU A 166 2.59 -2.81 -14.93
C LEU A 166 2.22 -2.55 -13.47
N ILE A 167 1.56 -1.42 -13.18
CA ILE A 167 1.10 -1.08 -11.82
C ILE A 167 0.00 -2.04 -11.38
N VAL A 168 -0.88 -2.50 -12.29
CA VAL A 168 -1.86 -3.53 -11.96
C VAL A 168 -1.16 -4.80 -11.50
N VAL A 169 -0.21 -5.31 -12.30
CA VAL A 169 0.42 -6.62 -12.07
C VAL A 169 1.46 -6.61 -10.93
N VAL A 170 2.24 -5.54 -10.82
CA VAL A 170 3.35 -5.44 -9.85
C VAL A 170 2.99 -4.56 -8.67
N GLY A 171 2.22 -3.48 -8.90
CA GLY A 171 1.83 -2.53 -7.87
C GLY A 171 0.64 -2.97 -7.02
N TYR A 172 -0.29 -3.79 -7.52
CA TYR A 172 -1.50 -4.15 -6.74
C TYR A 172 -1.84 -5.64 -6.68
N MET A 173 -1.59 -6.43 -7.73
CA MET A 173 -1.85 -7.87 -7.66
C MET A 173 -1.11 -8.57 -6.51
N PRO A 174 0.13 -8.21 -6.13
CA PRO A 174 0.79 -8.81 -4.97
C PRO A 174 0.07 -8.51 -3.64
N PHE A 175 -0.53 -7.31 -3.50
CA PHE A 175 -1.26 -6.89 -2.32
C PHE A 175 -2.56 -7.70 -2.16
N TYR A 176 -3.36 -7.77 -3.21
CA TYR A 176 -4.59 -8.58 -3.20
C TYR A 176 -4.27 -10.07 -3.16
N GLY A 177 -3.18 -10.50 -3.79
CA GLY A 177 -2.69 -11.87 -3.76
C GLY A 177 -2.30 -12.33 -2.35
N ILE A 178 -1.54 -11.52 -1.60
CA ILE A 178 -1.20 -11.87 -0.21
C ILE A 178 -2.45 -11.91 0.68
N ALA A 179 -3.40 -10.99 0.47
CA ALA A 179 -4.66 -10.97 1.20
C ALA A 179 -5.50 -12.22 0.92
N ALA A 180 -5.65 -12.61 -0.34
CA ALA A 180 -6.31 -13.87 -0.72
C ALA A 180 -5.60 -15.08 -0.14
N TRP A 181 -4.27 -15.12 -0.19
CA TRP A 181 -3.50 -16.25 0.32
C TRP A 181 -3.64 -16.39 1.84
N LEU A 182 -3.50 -15.28 2.58
CA LEU A 182 -3.70 -15.28 4.03
C LEU A 182 -5.12 -15.67 4.41
N HIS A 183 -6.12 -15.22 3.65
CA HIS A 183 -7.50 -15.63 3.83
C HIS A 183 -7.67 -17.15 3.62
N ASP A 184 -7.12 -17.69 2.53
CA ASP A 184 -7.29 -19.09 2.13
C ASP A 184 -6.49 -20.09 2.98
N LEU A 185 -5.50 -19.62 3.74
CA LEU A 185 -4.86 -20.44 4.77
C LEU A 185 -5.83 -20.84 5.89
N GLY A 186 -6.95 -20.13 6.04
CA GLY A 186 -8.04 -20.49 6.95
C GLY A 186 -7.56 -20.67 8.38
N GLU A 187 -7.71 -21.87 8.92
CA GLU A 187 -7.33 -22.22 10.30
C GLU A 187 -5.82 -22.44 10.51
N GLN A 188 -5.00 -22.37 9.45
CA GLN A 188 -3.56 -22.58 9.52
C GLN A 188 -2.82 -21.36 10.11
N ARG A 189 -3.18 -20.98 11.33
CA ARG A 189 -2.72 -19.77 12.03
C ARG A 189 -1.21 -19.66 12.14
N ALA A 190 -0.51 -20.77 12.35
CA ALA A 190 0.94 -20.78 12.39
C ALA A 190 1.58 -20.35 11.05
N LYS A 191 0.98 -20.73 9.91
CA LYS A 191 1.48 -20.31 8.59
C LYS A 191 1.18 -18.84 8.32
N GLN A 192 -0.02 -18.38 8.67
CA GLN A 192 -0.40 -16.96 8.57
C GLN A 192 0.56 -16.08 9.37
N LEU A 193 0.81 -16.43 10.64
CA LEU A 193 1.72 -15.69 11.51
C LEU A 193 3.16 -15.70 11.00
N ARG A 194 3.65 -16.83 10.49
CA ARG A 194 5.00 -16.90 9.90
C ARG A 194 5.13 -15.99 8.69
N LEU A 195 4.11 -15.94 7.83
CA LEU A 195 4.12 -15.08 6.65
C LEU A 195 4.10 -13.60 7.04
N LEU A 196 3.21 -13.21 7.98
CA LEU A 196 3.18 -11.85 8.51
C LEU A 196 4.48 -11.46 9.22
N ALA A 197 5.07 -12.37 10.00
CA ALA A 197 6.33 -12.12 10.68
C ALA A 197 7.49 -11.98 9.69
N LEU A 198 7.48 -12.72 8.57
CA LEU A 198 8.48 -12.60 7.52
C LEU A 198 8.39 -11.23 6.82
N VAL A 199 7.20 -10.83 6.39
CA VAL A 199 7.01 -9.54 5.70
C VAL A 199 7.27 -8.39 6.67
N GLY A 200 6.61 -8.38 7.84
CA GLY A 200 6.79 -7.32 8.83
C GLY A 200 8.20 -7.26 9.43
N GLY A 201 8.87 -8.40 9.57
CA GLY A 201 10.29 -8.44 9.96
C GLY A 201 11.21 -7.84 8.89
N THR A 202 10.88 -8.05 7.61
CA THR A 202 11.59 -7.41 6.49
C THR A 202 11.36 -5.90 6.49
N ASP A 203 10.11 -5.44 6.65
CA ASP A 203 9.78 -4.02 6.73
C ASP A 203 10.50 -3.33 7.88
N LEU A 204 10.47 -3.93 9.07
CA LEU A 204 11.18 -3.41 10.23
C LEU A 204 12.69 -3.30 9.97
N ALA A 205 13.30 -4.31 9.37
CA ALA A 205 14.71 -4.29 9.03
C ALA A 205 15.04 -3.17 8.04
N LEU A 206 14.24 -3.03 6.97
CA LEU A 206 14.43 -1.97 5.97
C LEU A 206 14.24 -0.59 6.59
N ILE A 207 13.18 -0.36 7.35
CA ILE A 207 12.90 0.93 7.99
C ILE A 207 14.02 1.30 8.97
N VAL A 208 14.52 0.36 9.79
CA VAL A 208 15.60 0.64 10.75
C VAL A 208 16.92 0.92 10.04
N VAL A 209 17.28 0.13 9.02
CA VAL A 209 18.54 0.32 8.29
C VAL A 209 18.51 1.60 7.48
N PHE A 210 17.49 1.81 6.66
CA PHE A 210 17.43 2.97 5.76
C PHE A 210 16.92 4.24 6.43
N GLY A 211 16.19 4.14 7.54
CA GLY A 211 15.75 5.29 8.33
C GLY A 211 16.82 5.78 9.29
N PRO A 212 16.84 5.38 10.57
CA PRO A 212 17.74 5.94 11.57
C PRO A 212 19.23 5.60 11.38
N VAL A 213 19.58 4.45 10.79
CA VAL A 213 21.00 4.07 10.64
C VAL A 213 21.67 4.80 9.48
N LEU A 214 21.02 4.87 8.32
CA LEU A 214 21.57 5.51 7.11
C LEU A 214 21.05 6.93 6.85
N GLY A 215 19.90 7.31 7.41
CA GLY A 215 19.28 8.63 7.22
C GLY A 215 18.66 8.85 5.83
N TRP A 216 18.26 7.78 5.14
CA TRP A 216 17.72 7.83 3.77
C TRP A 216 16.21 8.04 3.73
N LEU A 217 15.49 7.51 4.73
CA LEU A 217 14.04 7.57 4.82
C LEU A 217 13.55 8.74 5.65
#